data_AF-A0A536TJG1-F1
#
_entry.id   AF-A0A536TJG1-F1
#
_cell.length_a   1.000
_cell.length_b   1.000
_cell.length_c   1.000
_cell.angle_alpha   90.00
_cell.angle_beta   90.00
_cell.angle_gamma   90.00
#
_symmetry.space_group_name_H-M   'P 1'
#
loop_
_entity.id
_entity.type
_entity.pdbx_description
1 polymer ?
#
loop_
_entity_poly.entity_id
_entity_poly.type
_entity_poly.pdbx_seq_one_letter_code
_entity_poly.pdbx_strand_id
1 'polypeptide(L)' 'PVLNIFAQDDHIIPPKSSQALRQHVGTKDYTELPLPGGHVGVFVSGKSQGILGSGIVKWLKARD' A
#
# COMPACT_ATOMS: atom_id res chain seq x y z
N PRO A 1 -6.92 10.63 7.37
CA PRO A 1 -5.66 9.88 7.14
C PRO A 1 -5.94 8.67 6.25
N VAL A 2 -5.12 8.40 5.24
CA VAL A 2 -5.24 7.24 4.35
C VAL A 2 -3.87 6.60 4.15
N LEU A 3 -3.81 5.28 4.31
CA LEU A 3 -2.68 4.43 3.90
C LEU A 3 -3.11 3.64 2.67
N ASN A 4 -2.52 3.94 1.52
CA ASN A 4 -2.77 3.24 0.26
C ASN A 4 -1.70 2.16 0.04
N ILE A 5 -2.11 0.90 -0.02
CA ILE A 5 -1.21 -0.26 -0.17
C ILE A 5 -1.53 -0.94 -1.49
N PHE A 6 -0.52 -1.20 -2.31
CA PHE A 6 -0.69 -1.82 -3.63
C PHE A 6 0.55 -2.62 -4.04
N ALA A 7 0.40 -3.54 -4.99
CA ALA A 7 1.53 -4.28 -5.56
C ALA A 7 2.18 -3.48 -6.71
N GLN A 8 3.52 -3.47 -6.76
CA GLN A 8 4.28 -2.73 -7.78
C GLN A 8 4.16 -3.38 -9.18
N ASP A 9 3.99 -4.70 -9.25
CA ASP A 9 3.95 -5.46 -10.48
C ASP A 9 2.55 -6.06 -10.73
N ASP A 10 1.50 -5.40 -10.22
CA ASP A 10 0.12 -5.82 -10.44
C ASP A 10 -0.33 -5.50 -11.88
N HIS A 11 -0.68 -6.56 -12.62
CA HIS A 11 -1.17 -6.45 -14.00
C HIS A 11 -2.70 -6.46 -14.08
N ILE A 12 -3.39 -6.87 -13.02
CA ILE A 12 -4.85 -6.87 -12.92
C ILE A 12 -5.31 -5.47 -12.54
N ILE A 13 -4.70 -4.90 -11.51
CA ILE A 13 -4.93 -3.52 -11.05
C ILE A 13 -3.60 -2.76 -11.14
N PRO A 14 -3.30 -2.09 -12.27
CA PRO A 14 -2.05 -1.38 -12.45
C PRO A 14 -1.78 -0.38 -11.31
N PRO A 15 -0.53 -0.22 -10.83
CA PRO A 15 -0.20 0.67 -9.71
C PRO A 15 -0.76 2.09 -9.84
N LYS A 16 -0.76 2.64 -11.07
CA LYS A 16 -1.30 3.97 -11.37
C LYS A 16 -2.78 4.10 -11.01
N SER A 17 -3.56 3.02 -11.14
CA SER A 17 -4.98 3.00 -10.77
C SER A 17 -5.15 3.17 -9.26
N SER A 18 -4.31 2.50 -8.46
CA SER A 18 -4.32 2.67 -6.99
C SER A 18 -3.80 4.05 -6.58
N GLN A 19 -2.76 4.57 -7.23
CA GLN A 19 -2.17 5.87 -6.94
C GLN A 19 -3.10 7.04 -7.25
N ALA A 20 -3.98 6.89 -8.26
CA ALA A 20 -4.99 7.89 -8.59
C ALA A 20 -5.89 8.26 -7.40
N LEU A 21 -6.07 7.34 -6.44
CA LEU A 21 -6.82 7.58 -5.21
C LEU A 21 -6.37 8.86 -4.47
N ARG A 22 -5.07 9.22 -4.52
CA ARG A 22 -4.54 10.43 -3.89
C ARG A 22 -5.28 11.70 -4.33
N GLN A 23 -5.76 11.74 -5.57
CA GLN A 23 -6.45 12.91 -6.14
C GLN A 23 -7.92 12.99 -5.74
N HIS A 24 -8.49 11.91 -5.23
CA HIS A 24 -9.93 11.77 -4.99
C HIS A 24 -10.30 11.70 -3.49
N VAL A 25 -9.32 11.71 -2.59
CA VAL A 25 -9.55 11.73 -1.15
C VAL A 25 -9.40 13.15 -0.60
N GLY A 26 -10.30 13.57 0.28
CA GLY A 26 -10.31 14.92 0.86
C GLY A 26 -9.24 15.17 1.94
N THR A 27 -8.32 14.25 2.16
CA THR A 27 -7.30 14.33 3.23
C THR A 27 -5.93 14.68 2.68
N LYS A 28 -5.20 15.54 3.38
CA LYS A 28 -3.78 15.81 3.09
C LYS A 28 -2.86 14.74 3.70
N ASP A 29 -3.35 14.00 4.68
CA ASP A 29 -2.62 12.90 5.30
C ASP A 29 -2.82 11.61 4.49
N TYR A 30 -2.00 11.48 3.45
CA TYR A 30 -2.02 10.36 2.52
C TYR A 30 -0.63 9.75 2.37
N THR A 31 -0.51 8.46 2.66
CA THR A 31 0.72 7.68 2.56
C THR A 31 0.55 6.53 1.59
N GLU A 32 1.55 6.27 0.75
CA GLU A 32 1.60 5.07 -0.10
C GLU A 32 2.57 4.04 0.49
N LEU A 33 2.21 2.76 0.39
CA LEU A 33 3.05 1.63 0.73
C LEU A 33 3.08 0.64 -0.46
N PRO A 34 3.98 0.86 -1.43
CA PRO A 34 4.12 -0.04 -2.56
C PRO A 34 4.84 -1.32 -2.15
N LEU A 35 4.21 -2.48 -2.37
CA LEU A 35 4.76 -3.78 -2.03
C LEU A 35 5.38 -4.46 -3.26
N PRO A 36 6.55 -5.11 -3.13
CA PRO A 36 7.16 -5.81 -4.25
C PRO A 36 6.32 -7.02 -4.69
N GLY A 37 6.26 -7.26 -6.00
CA GLY A 37 5.53 -8.37 -6.61
C GLY A 37 4.19 -7.98 -7.21
N GLY A 38 3.48 -8.98 -7.75
CA GLY A 38 2.16 -8.83 -8.37
C GLY A 38 1.00 -9.00 -7.38
N HIS A 39 -0.22 -8.97 -7.92
CA HIS A 39 -1.50 -8.99 -7.17
C HIS A 39 -1.53 -9.98 -5.99
N VAL A 40 -1.33 -11.26 -6.27
CA VAL A 40 -1.34 -12.33 -5.26
C VAL A 40 -0.07 -12.31 -4.41
N GLY A 41 1.06 -11.88 -5.01
CA GLY A 41 2.37 -11.81 -4.37
C GLY A 41 2.38 -10.96 -3.10
N VAL A 42 1.50 -9.97 -3.00
CA VAL A 42 1.29 -9.17 -1.78
C VAL A 42 0.91 -10.04 -0.57
N PHE A 43 0.11 -11.07 -0.76
CA PHE A 43 -0.44 -11.89 0.32
C PHE A 43 0.33 -13.18 0.58
N VAL A 44 0.99 -13.73 -0.44
CA VAL A 44 1.63 -15.06 -0.35
C VAL A 44 3.16 -15.00 -0.25
N SER A 45 3.78 -13.84 -0.49
CA SER A 45 5.22 -13.67 -0.34
C SER A 45 5.58 -13.35 1.11
N GLY A 46 6.43 -14.17 1.73
CA GLY A 46 6.95 -13.90 3.09
C GLY A 46 7.66 -12.55 3.21
N LYS A 47 8.33 -12.10 2.13
CA LYS A 47 8.94 -10.76 2.07
C LYS A 47 7.89 -9.66 2.11
N SER A 48 6.83 -9.79 1.31
CA SER A 48 5.76 -8.78 1.24
C SER A 48 4.92 -8.76 2.51
N GLN A 49 4.68 -9.91 3.15
CA GLN A 49 4.02 -10.01 4.45
C GLN A 49 4.79 -9.27 5.55
N GLY A 50 6.12 -9.41 5.60
CA GLY A 50 6.97 -8.69 6.56
C GLY A 50 6.89 -7.17 6.40
N ILE A 51 6.91 -6.68 5.16
CA ILE A 51 6.80 -5.25 4.84
C ILE A 51 5.38 -4.73 5.16
N LEU A 52 4.35 -5.49 4.81
CA LEU A 52 2.95 -5.13 5.02
C LEU A 52 2.65 -4.95 6.51
N GLY A 53 2.93 -5.97 7.32
CA GLY A 53 2.62 -5.96 8.75
C GLY A 53 3.38 -4.86 9.49
N SER A 54 4.71 -4.79 9.29
CA SER A 54 5.54 -3.76 9.92
C SER A 54 5.18 -2.34 9.45
N GLY A 55 4.83 -2.18 8.17
CA GLY A 55 4.41 -0.92 7.58
C GLY A 55 3.11 -0.39 8.19
N ILE A 56 2.09 -1.24 8.33
CA ILE A 56 0.82 -0.87 8.96
C ILE A 56 1.04 -0.46 10.42
N VAL A 57 1.77 -1.26 11.20
CA VAL A 57 2.03 -0.96 12.62
C VAL A 57 2.78 0.37 12.77
N LYS A 58 3.81 0.60 11.95
CA LYS A 58 4.55 1.87 11.96
C LYS A 58 3.66 3.06 11.61
N TRP A 59 2.78 2.90 10.61
CA TRP A 59 1.89 3.97 10.17
C TRP A 59 0.86 4.35 11.24
N LEU A 60 0.30 3.35 11.93
CA LEU A 60 -0.62 3.55 13.05
C LEU A 60 0.08 4.23 14.24
N LYS A 61 1.22 3.71 14.69
CA LYS A 61 1.98 4.27 15.83
C LYS A 61 2.41 5.73 15.65
N ALA A 62 2.58 6.18 14.40
CA ALA A 62 2.93 7.57 14.13
C ALA A 62 1.75 8.56 14.32
N ARG A 63 0.54 8.04 14.60
CA ARG A 63 -0.72 8.77 14.71
C ARG A 63 -1.53 8.41 15.97
N ASP A 64 -0.95 7.60 16.86
CA ASP A 64 -1.47 7.37 18.22
C ASP A 64 -1.24 8.60 19.10
#